data_AF-A0A6V8PRW9-F1
#
_entry.id   AF-A0A6V8PRW9-F1
#
_cell.length_a   1.000
_cell.length_b   1.000
_cell.length_c   1.000
_cell.angle_alpha   90.00
_cell.angle_beta   90.00
_cell.angle_gamma   90.00
#
_symmetry.space_group_name_H-M   'P 1'
#
loop_
_entity.id
_entity.type
_entity.pdbx_description
1 polymer ?
#
loop_
_entity_poly.entity_id
_entity_poly.type
_entity_poly.pdbx_seq_one_letter_code
_entity_poly.pdbx_strand_id
1 'polypeptide(L)'
;MTDQVTTIIESFVRRGLFASPEQAVVEMARDYILHQVERYRAIAEHLQSKYAMTYEQFEAYLKSRSATVAATPNPVLNQAVMTEEEDALDWKIAREMLQAWLGLEAEVGA
;
A
#
# COMPACT_ATOMS: atom_id res chain seq x y z
N MET A 1 0.27 -19.71 22.01
CA MET A 1 -0.16 -18.97 20.80
C MET A 1 -0.15 -19.86 19.56
N THR A 2 0.87 -20.72 19.38
CA THR A 2 0.98 -21.67 18.26
C THR A 2 -0.24 -22.61 18.12
N ASP A 3 -0.79 -23.11 19.22
CA ASP A 3 -1.96 -24.03 19.18
C ASP A 3 -3.22 -23.45 18.54
N GLN A 4 -3.48 -22.15 18.70
CA GLN A 4 -4.68 -21.54 18.12
C GLN A 4 -4.58 -21.40 16.60
N VAL A 5 -3.40 -21.04 16.08
CA VAL A 5 -3.17 -20.95 14.63
C VAL A 5 -3.30 -22.33 13.99
N THR A 6 -2.69 -23.35 14.58
CA THR A 6 -2.82 -24.73 14.11
C THR A 6 -4.27 -25.20 14.13
N THR A 7 -5.02 -24.93 15.20
CA THR A 7 -6.44 -25.30 15.31
C THR A 7 -7.31 -24.65 14.22
N ILE A 8 -7.03 -23.38 13.88
CA ILE A 8 -7.73 -22.67 12.80
C ILE A 8 -7.41 -23.34 11.46
N ILE A 9 -6.13 -23.55 11.18
CA ILE A 9 -5.64 -24.10 9.91
C ILE A 9 -6.10 -25.56 9.69
N GLU A 10 -6.09 -26.39 10.74
CA GLU A 10 -6.56 -27.79 10.68
C GLU A 10 -7.99 -27.92 10.16
N SER A 11 -8.83 -26.92 10.38
CA SER A 11 -10.20 -26.92 9.86
C SER A 11 -10.25 -26.85 8.34
N PHE A 12 -9.26 -26.23 7.69
CA PHE A 12 -9.14 -26.18 6.24
C PHE A 12 -8.62 -27.50 5.67
N VAL A 13 -7.64 -28.12 6.35
CA VAL A 13 -7.11 -29.44 5.97
C VAL A 13 -8.15 -30.54 6.12
N ARG A 14 -8.89 -30.57 7.24
CA ARG A 14 -9.98 -31.55 7.46
C ARG A 14 -11.10 -31.46 6.41
N ARG A 15 -11.27 -30.29 5.79
CA ARG A 15 -12.24 -30.07 4.70
C ARG A 15 -11.65 -30.35 3.31
N GLY A 16 -10.39 -30.77 3.23
CA GLY A 16 -9.70 -31.06 1.97
C GLY A 16 -9.34 -29.83 1.15
N LEU A 17 -9.29 -28.64 1.74
CA LEU A 17 -8.94 -27.39 1.03
C LEU A 17 -7.42 -27.26 0.81
N PHE A 18 -6.62 -27.85 1.71
CA PHE A 18 -5.16 -27.90 1.62
C PHE A 18 -4.67 -29.28 2.07
N ALA A 19 -3.49 -29.71 1.58
CA ALA A 19 -2.96 -31.03 1.92
C ALA A 19 -2.32 -31.10 3.31
N SER A 20 -1.79 -29.97 3.82
CA SER A 20 -1.24 -29.88 5.17
C SER A 20 -1.41 -28.47 5.76
N PRO A 21 -1.28 -28.32 7.09
CA PRO A 21 -1.30 -27.01 7.72
C PRO A 21 -0.21 -26.07 7.20
N GLU A 22 0.99 -26.58 6.97
CA GLU A 22 2.13 -25.82 6.46
C GLU A 22 1.85 -25.29 5.05
N GLN A 23 1.30 -26.15 4.18
CA GLN A 23 0.89 -25.73 2.83
C GLN A 23 -0.17 -24.63 2.88
N ALA A 24 -1.18 -24.79 3.75
CA ALA A 24 -2.24 -23.79 3.91
C ALA A 24 -1.67 -22.43 4.32
N VAL A 25 -0.76 -22.40 5.31
CA VAL A 25 -0.14 -21.15 5.78
C VAL A 25 0.68 -20.49 4.68
N VAL A 26 1.49 -21.26 3.94
CA VAL A 26 2.32 -20.72 2.86
C VAL A 26 1.47 -20.16 1.74
N GLU A 27 0.44 -20.89 1.29
CA GLU A 27 -0.44 -20.43 0.21
C GLU A 27 -1.25 -19.20 0.63
N MET A 28 -1.82 -19.20 1.84
CA MET A 28 -2.54 -18.03 2.38
C MET A 28 -1.63 -16.82 2.55
N ALA A 29 -0.39 -17.01 3.01
CA ALA A 29 0.57 -15.92 3.14
C ALA A 29 0.92 -15.33 1.78
N ARG A 30 1.21 -16.17 0.78
CA ARG A 30 1.50 -15.73 -0.60
C ARG A 30 0.33 -14.97 -1.22
N ASP A 31 -0.88 -15.51 -1.08
CA ASP A 31 -2.09 -14.86 -1.56
C ASP A 31 -2.30 -13.48 -0.89
N TYR A 32 -2.12 -13.42 0.43
CA TYR A 32 -2.24 -12.15 1.15
C TYR A 32 -1.18 -11.12 0.72
N ILE A 33 0.07 -11.54 0.54
CA ILE A 33 1.16 -10.68 0.05
C ILE A 33 0.81 -10.09 -1.31
N LEU A 34 0.38 -10.93 -2.26
CA LEU A 34 -0.02 -10.50 -3.61
C LEU A 34 -1.15 -9.46 -3.55
N HIS A 35 -2.19 -9.70 -2.75
CA HIS A 35 -3.26 -8.74 -2.57
C HIS A 35 -2.79 -7.39 -2.01
N GLN A 36 -1.83 -7.38 -1.07
CA GLN A 36 -1.26 -6.13 -0.58
C GLN A 36 -0.42 -5.42 -1.65
N VAL A 37 0.38 -6.14 -2.42
CA VAL A 37 1.14 -5.58 -3.55
C VAL A 37 0.20 -4.90 -4.55
N GLU A 38 -0.87 -5.59 -4.96
CA GLU A 38 -1.87 -5.06 -5.89
C GLU A 38 -2.58 -3.82 -5.32
N ARG A 39 -2.98 -3.87 -4.04
CA ARG A 39 -3.62 -2.75 -3.36
C ARG A 39 -2.76 -1.49 -3.42
N TYR A 40 -1.47 -1.59 -3.06
CA TYR A 40 -0.60 -0.40 -3.01
C TYR A 40 -0.17 0.07 -4.40
N ARG A 41 -0.04 -0.82 -5.38
CA ARG A 41 0.10 -0.43 -6.79
C ARG A 41 -1.10 0.38 -7.26
N ALA A 42 -2.32 -0.09 -6.99
CA ALA A 42 -3.54 0.61 -7.40
C ALA A 42 -3.66 2.01 -6.77
N ILE A 43 -3.28 2.17 -5.50
CA ILE A 43 -3.23 3.50 -4.85
C ILE A 43 -2.24 4.42 -5.57
N ALA A 44 -1.02 3.94 -5.81
CA ALA A 44 0.01 4.74 -6.49
C ALA A 44 -0.38 5.10 -7.93
N GLU A 45 -0.96 4.17 -8.68
CA GLU A 45 -1.46 4.39 -10.04
C GLU A 45 -2.64 5.36 -10.08
N HIS A 46 -3.57 5.26 -9.13
CA HIS A 46 -4.68 6.19 -9.00
C HIS A 46 -4.19 7.62 -8.80
N LEU A 47 -3.23 7.83 -7.89
CA LEU A 47 -2.67 9.15 -7.61
C LEU A 47 -1.84 9.68 -8.79
N GLN A 48 -1.06 8.82 -9.44
CA GLN A 48 -0.36 9.14 -10.69
C GLN A 48 -1.34 9.58 -11.79
N SER A 49 -2.46 8.88 -11.94
CA SER A 49 -3.50 9.25 -12.92
C SER A 49 -4.24 10.52 -12.53
N LYS A 50 -4.54 10.73 -11.23
CA LYS A 50 -5.25 11.91 -10.70
C LYS A 50 -4.47 13.19 -10.99
N TYR A 51 -3.16 13.15 -10.83
CA TYR A 51 -2.27 14.31 -10.99
C TYR A 51 -1.57 14.39 -12.34
N ALA A 52 -1.61 13.32 -13.15
CA ALA A 52 -0.86 13.18 -14.40
C ALA A 52 0.64 13.47 -14.22
N MET A 53 1.20 13.07 -13.08
CA MET A 53 2.57 13.33 -12.65
C MET A 53 3.18 12.06 -12.05
N THR A 54 4.50 11.90 -12.14
CA THR A 54 5.20 10.96 -11.25
C THR A 54 5.19 11.48 -9.82
N TYR A 55 5.46 10.62 -8.84
CA TYR A 55 5.55 11.03 -7.44
C TYR A 55 6.54 12.19 -7.24
N GLU A 56 7.73 12.09 -7.86
CA GLU A 56 8.78 13.11 -7.72
C GLU A 56 8.36 14.46 -8.34
N GLN A 57 7.62 14.42 -9.45
CA GLN A 57 7.04 15.61 -10.06
C GLN A 57 5.97 16.22 -9.16
N PHE A 58 5.12 15.38 -8.56
CA PHE A 58 4.06 15.80 -7.65
C PHE A 58 4.63 16.44 -6.36
N GLU A 59 5.67 15.86 -5.75
CA GLU A 59 6.32 16.46 -4.58
C GLU A 59 6.92 17.84 -4.90
N ALA A 60 7.58 17.98 -6.05
CA ALA A 60 8.12 19.27 -6.48
C ALA A 60 7.00 20.31 -6.71
N TYR A 61 5.91 19.89 -7.35
CA TYR A 61 4.70 20.71 -7.54
C TYR A 61 4.09 21.16 -6.21
N LEU A 62 3.87 20.23 -5.28
CA LEU A 62 3.29 20.52 -3.97
C LEU A 62 4.16 21.49 -3.18
N LYS A 63 5.48 21.27 -3.15
CA LYS A 63 6.43 22.20 -2.52
C LYS A 63 6.33 23.61 -3.08
N SER A 64 6.23 23.74 -4.41
CA SER A 64 6.07 25.05 -5.06
C SER A 64 4.75 25.71 -4.67
N ARG A 65 3.65 24.96 -4.62
CA ARG A 65 2.32 25.48 -4.26
C ARG A 65 2.22 25.90 -2.81
N SER A 66 2.74 25.10 -1.88
CA SER A 66 2.76 25.46 -0.46
C SER A 66 3.56 26.75 -0.23
N ALA A 67 4.66 26.95 -0.98
CA ALA A 67 5.41 28.22 -0.95
C ALA A 67 4.57 29.41 -1.48
N THR A 68 3.77 29.21 -2.53
CA THR A 68 2.85 30.25 -3.04
C THR A 68 1.78 30.60 -2.01
N VAL A 69 1.18 29.62 -1.33
CA VAL A 69 0.19 29.86 -0.26
C VAL A 69 0.80 30.68 0.88
N ALA A 70 2.02 30.35 1.30
CA ALA A 70 2.71 31.08 2.35
C ALA A 70 3.01 32.54 1.95
N ALA A 71 3.38 32.78 0.69
CA ALA A 71 3.67 34.12 0.18
C ALA A 71 2.41 34.94 -0.12
N THR A 72 1.31 34.30 -0.52
CA THR A 72 0.06 34.97 -0.89
C THR A 72 -1.11 34.15 -0.35
N PRO A 73 -1.54 34.41 0.89
CA PRO A 73 -2.61 33.66 1.53
C PRO A 73 -3.91 33.74 0.74
N ASN A 74 -4.41 32.59 0.32
CA ASN A 74 -5.68 32.44 -0.37
C ASN A 74 -6.41 31.21 0.23
N PRO A 75 -7.59 31.38 0.86
CA PRO A 75 -8.30 30.27 1.50
C PRO A 75 -8.63 29.10 0.57
N VAL A 76 -9.01 29.39 -0.69
CA VAL A 76 -9.35 28.34 -1.67
C VAL A 76 -8.10 27.56 -2.05
N LEU A 77 -6.99 28.25 -2.28
CA LEU A 77 -5.72 27.61 -2.59
C LEU A 77 -5.19 26.80 -1.39
N ASN A 78 -5.33 27.34 -0.18
CA ASN A 78 -4.91 26.66 1.05
C ASN A 78 -5.66 25.35 1.25
N GLN A 79 -6.98 25.35 1.04
CA GLN A 79 -7.78 24.13 1.14
C GLN A 79 -7.37 23.08 0.09
N ALA A 80 -7.09 23.52 -1.14
CA ALA A 80 -6.62 22.61 -2.19
C ALA A 80 -5.24 22.03 -1.87
N VAL A 81 -4.32 22.83 -1.32
CA VAL A 81 -3.00 22.36 -0.87
C VAL A 81 -3.12 21.35 0.27
N MET A 82 -4.04 21.55 1.24
CA MET A 82 -4.26 20.55 2.30
C MET A 82 -4.69 19.19 1.75
N THR A 83 -5.60 19.16 0.77
CA THR A 83 -6.00 17.90 0.12
C THR A 83 -4.84 17.28 -0.67
N GLU A 84 -4.03 18.09 -1.35
CA GLU A 84 -2.83 17.62 -2.04
C GLU A 84 -1.77 17.08 -1.07
N GLU A 85 -1.66 17.62 0.15
CA GLU A 85 -0.79 17.10 1.22
C GLU A 85 -1.28 15.76 1.77
N GLU A 86 -2.59 15.57 1.93
CA GLU A 86 -3.19 14.27 2.29
C GLU A 86 -2.89 13.22 1.21
N ASP A 87 -3.10 13.57 -0.06
CA ASP A 87 -2.76 12.69 -1.18
C ASP A 87 -1.26 12.38 -1.25
N ALA A 88 -0.39 13.35 -0.93
CA ALA A 88 1.06 13.14 -0.87
C ALA A 88 1.44 12.11 0.20
N LEU A 89 0.80 12.19 1.37
CA LEU A 89 1.01 11.24 2.45
C LEU A 89 0.57 9.83 2.04
N ASP A 90 -0.63 9.71 1.45
CA ASP A 90 -1.15 8.43 0.96
C ASP A 90 -0.25 7.82 -0.12
N TRP A 91 0.25 8.65 -1.04
CA TRP A 91 1.17 8.19 -2.07
C TRP A 91 2.48 7.69 -1.50
N LYS A 92 3.06 8.43 -0.54
CA LYS A 92 4.29 8.04 0.14
C LYS A 92 4.12 6.70 0.87
N ILE A 93 3.04 6.56 1.64
CA ILE A 93 2.71 5.30 2.34
C ILE A 93 2.57 4.17 1.33
N ALA A 94 1.87 4.39 0.21
CA ALA A 94 1.70 3.36 -0.80
C ALA A 94 3.03 2.89 -1.39
N ARG A 95 3.97 3.81 -1.66
CA ARG A 95 5.31 3.44 -2.15
C ARG A 95 6.12 2.67 -1.13
N GLU A 96 6.17 3.14 0.12
CA GLU A 96 6.94 2.48 1.19
C GLU A 96 6.38 1.09 1.50
N MET A 97 5.05 0.97 1.61
CA MET A 97 4.40 -0.32 1.84
C MET A 97 4.56 -1.27 0.66
N LEU A 98 4.45 -0.78 -0.58
CA LEU A 98 4.70 -1.59 -1.76
C LEU A 98 6.12 -2.17 -1.75
N GLN A 99 7.13 -1.36 -1.42
CA GLN A 99 8.51 -1.84 -1.30
C GLN A 99 8.67 -2.90 -0.20
N ALA A 100 8.03 -2.69 0.95
CA ALA A 100 8.07 -3.67 2.04
C ALA A 100 7.42 -5.01 1.63
N TRP A 101 6.25 -4.99 0.99
CA TRP A 101 5.56 -6.21 0.54
C TRP A 101 6.31 -6.93 -0.59
N LEU A 102 6.92 -6.20 -1.53
CA LEU A 102 7.77 -6.79 -2.56
C LEU A 102 9.03 -7.44 -1.95
N GLY A 103 9.59 -6.85 -0.88
CA GLY A 103 10.66 -7.47 -0.12
C GLY A 103 10.22 -8.79 0.51
N LEU A 104 9.06 -8.82 1.16
CA LEU A 104 8.50 -10.02 1.76
C LEU A 104 8.13 -11.09 0.71
N GLU A 105 7.63 -10.68 -0.46
CA GLU A 105 7.37 -11.58 -1.59
C GLU A 105 8.65 -12.32 -2.01
N ALA A 106 9.80 -11.63 -2.05
CA ALA A 106 11.08 -12.24 -2.37
C ALA A 106 11.57 -13.20 -1.27
N GLU A 107 11.22 -12.97 0.00
CA GLU A 107 11.56 -13.84 1.13
C GLU A 107 10.70 -15.12 1.18
N VAL A 108 9.40 -15.02 0.87
CA VAL A 108 8.42 -16.11 0.97
C VAL A 108 8.23 -16.87 -0.36
N GLY A 109 8.56 -16.23 -1.47
CA GLY A 109 8.51 -16.80 -2.82
C GLY A 109 9.74 -17.64 -3.21
N ALA A 110 10.84 -17.53 -2.46
CA ALA A 110 12.01 -18.41 -2.55
C ALA A 110 11.74 -19.80 -1.93
#